data_AF-A0A0C2GD25-F1
#
_entry.id   AF-A0A0C2GD25-F1
#
_cell.length_a   1.000
_cell.length_b   1.000
_cell.length_c   1.000
_cell.angle_alpha   90.00
_cell.angle_beta   90.00
_cell.angle_gamma   90.00
#
_symmetry.space_group_name_H-M   'P 1'
#
loop_
_entity.id
_entity.type
_entity.pdbx_description
1 polymer ?
#
loop_
_entity_poly.entity_id
_entity_poly.type
_entity_poly.pdbx_seq_one_letter_code
_entity_poly.pdbx_strand_id
1 'polypeptide(L)' 'MEYRLTQRCLEDHDFYEGCRAILIDKDRNPRWKPATLEEVTNDKVEWYFKPLEQNQEIVVDGLRPKL' A
#
# COMPACT_ATOMS: atom_id res chain seq x y z
N MET A 1 -7.16 5.61 7.84
CA MET A 1 -5.78 5.09 7.79
C MET A 1 -5.71 3.88 6.86
N GLU A 2 -6.43 2.80 7.16
CA GLU A 2 -6.44 1.56 6.34
C GLU A 2 -6.78 1.81 4.86
N TYR A 3 -7.77 2.67 4.58
CA TYR A 3 -8.13 2.99 3.19
C TYR A 3 -6.95 3.58 2.38
N ARG A 4 -6.12 4.44 3.00
CA ARG A 4 -4.95 5.00 2.30
C ARG A 4 -3.93 3.91 1.98
N LEU A 5 -3.69 3.01 2.95
CA LEU A 5 -2.79 1.88 2.76
C LEU A 5 -3.25 0.99 1.61
N THR A 6 -4.55 0.68 1.51
CA THR A 6 -5.06 -0.16 0.42
C THR A 6 -4.94 0.52 -0.93
N GLN A 7 -5.25 1.82 -1.05
CA GLN A 7 -5.05 2.55 -2.31
C GLN A 7 -3.57 2.55 -2.72
N ARG A 8 -2.66 2.81 -1.78
CA ARG A 8 -1.22 2.82 -2.03
C ARG A 8 -0.68 1.43 -2.39
N CYS A 9 -1.19 0.35 -1.79
CA CYS A 9 -0.88 -1.01 -2.22
C CYS A 9 -1.29 -1.30 -3.67
N LEU A 10 -2.41 -0.72 -4.13
CA LEU A 10 -2.87 -0.85 -5.52
C LEU A 10 -2.08 0.05 -6.48
N GLU A 11 -1.47 1.13 -6.01
CA GLU A 11 -0.58 1.97 -6.83
C GLU A 11 0.84 1.38 -6.93
N ASP A 12 1.25 0.59 -5.95
CA ASP A 12 2.59 0.04 -5.84
C ASP A 12 2.72 -1.35 -6.50
N HIS A 13 3.95 -1.84 -6.61
CA HIS A 13 4.29 -3.05 -7.33
C HIS A 13 3.86 -4.35 -6.63
N ASP A 14 4.13 -4.46 -5.33
CA ASP A 14 4.20 -5.77 -4.66
C ASP A 14 2.84 -6.45 -4.45
N PHE A 15 1.73 -5.70 -4.45
CA PHE A 15 0.42 -6.32 -4.37
C PHE A 15 0.16 -7.24 -5.59
N TYR A 16 0.43 -6.74 -6.79
CA TYR A 16 0.25 -7.49 -8.03
C TYR A 16 1.24 -8.64 -8.13
N GLU A 17 2.49 -8.42 -7.73
CA GLU A 17 3.51 -9.47 -7.73
C GLU A 17 3.17 -10.62 -6.77
N GLY A 18 2.63 -10.30 -5.60
CA GLY A 18 2.12 -11.30 -4.67
C GLY A 18 0.97 -12.11 -5.26
N CYS A 19 0.01 -11.44 -5.92
CA CYS A 19 -1.07 -12.12 -6.65
C CYS A 19 -0.52 -13.03 -7.76
N ARG A 20 0.45 -12.55 -8.55
CA ARG A 20 1.08 -13.34 -9.60
C ARG A 20 1.72 -14.62 -9.02
N ALA A 21 2.59 -14.47 -8.02
CA ALA A 21 3.35 -15.57 -7.43
C ALA A 21 2.49 -16.61 -6.72
N ILE A 22 1.36 -16.20 -6.12
CA ILE A 22 0.51 -17.09 -5.31
C ILE A 22 -0.70 -17.63 -6.05
N LEU A 23 -1.36 -16.80 -6.87
CA LEU A 23 -2.68 -17.13 -7.44
C LEU A 23 -2.61 -17.46 -8.93
N ILE A 24 -1.74 -16.78 -9.68
CA ILE A 24 -1.66 -16.91 -11.14
C ILE A 24 -0.64 -17.99 -11.53
N ASP A 25 0.65 -17.69 -11.36
CA ASP A 25 1.74 -18.58 -11.78
C ASP A 25 1.99 -19.68 -10.74
N LYS A 26 1.63 -19.40 -9.47
CA LYS A 26 1.74 -20.34 -8.34
C LYS A 26 3.17 -20.84 -8.11
N ASP A 27 4.17 -20.05 -8.51
CA ASP A 27 5.58 -20.37 -8.34
C ASP A 27 6.07 -20.21 -6.89
N ARG A 28 5.29 -19.52 -6.03
CA ARG A 28 5.64 -19.17 -4.64
C ARG A 28 7.00 -18.44 -4.53
N ASN A 29 7.42 -17.77 -5.60
CA ASN A 29 8.69 -17.06 -5.70
C ASN A 29 8.47 -15.60 -6.11
N PRO A 30 7.87 -14.78 -5.22
CA PRO A 30 7.62 -13.38 -5.49
C PRO A 30 8.92 -12.58 -5.57
N ARG A 31 8.97 -11.63 -6.50
CA ARG A 31 10.08 -10.72 -6.73
C ARG A 31 9.77 -9.34 -6.14
N TRP A 32 9.89 -9.24 -4.82
CA TRP A 32 9.58 -8.01 -4.08
C TRP A 32 10.45 -6.82 -4.49
N LYS A 33 9.86 -5.62 -4.41
CA LYS A 33 10.56 -4.37 -4.67
C LYS A 33 10.16 -3.29 -3.65
N PRO A 34 11.07 -2.89 -2.74
CA PRO A 34 12.46 -3.34 -2.60
C PRO A 34 12.61 -4.82 -2.21
N ALA A 35 13.77 -5.41 -2.50
CA ALA A 35 13.99 -6.85 -2.35
C ALA A 35 14.37 -7.24 -0.91
N THR A 36 14.94 -6.29 -0.15
CA THR A 36 15.29 -6.49 1.26
C THR A 36 14.70 -5.41 2.15
N LEU A 37 14.69 -5.65 3.45
CA LEU A 37 14.12 -4.72 4.42
C LEU A 37 14.98 -3.45 4.55
N GLU A 38 16.30 -3.57 4.44
CA GLU A 38 17.25 -2.45 4.54
C GLU A 38 17.06 -1.42 3.41
N GLU A 39 16.52 -1.86 2.28
CA GLU A 39 16.20 -1.02 1.13
C GLU A 39 14.86 -0.28 1.28
N VAL A 40 14.04 -0.63 2.29
CA VAL A 40 12.80 0.09 2.60
C VAL A 40 13.14 1.41 3.29
N THR A 41 12.93 2.52 2.59
CA THR A 41 13.20 3.86 3.13
C THR A 41 12.06 4.36 4.00
N ASN A 42 12.37 5.22 4.98
CA ASN A 42 11.36 5.91 5.78
C ASN A 42 10.39 6.70 4.89
N ASP A 43 10.89 7.33 3.83
CA ASP A 43 10.06 8.06 2.87
C ASP A 43 9.02 7.17 2.18
N LYS A 44 9.39 5.93 1.84
CA LYS A 44 8.45 4.96 1.26
C LYS A 44 7.38 4.59 2.27
N VAL A 45 7.75 4.33 3.53
CA VAL A 45 6.79 4.05 4.60
C VAL A 45 5.85 5.24 4.80
N GLU A 46 6.38 6.46 4.94
CA GLU A 46 5.58 7.66 5.13
C GLU A 46 4.61 7.91 3.97
N TRP A 47 5.03 7.65 2.73
CA TRP A 47 4.19 7.78 1.55
C TRP A 47 2.90 6.95 1.62
N TYR A 48 2.96 5.73 2.19
CA TYR A 48 1.78 4.89 2.39
C TYR A 48 0.73 5.53 3.32
N PHE A 49 1.15 6.39 4.26
CA PHE A 49 0.26 7.04 5.24
C PHE A 49 -0.17 8.47 4.84
N LYS A 50 0.54 9.10 3.90
CA LYS A 50 0.21 10.44 3.41
C LYS A 50 -1.23 10.49 2.89
N PRO A 51 -1.95 11.62 3.09
CA PRO A 51 -3.26 11.83 2.49
C PRO A 51 -3.27 11.54 0.98
N LEU A 52 -4.40 11.04 0.50
CA LEU A 52 -4.66 10.88 -0.93
C LEU A 52 -5.07 12.23 -1.53
N GLU A 53 -5.18 12.27 -2.85
CA GLU A 53 -5.76 13.42 -3.54
C GLU A 53 -7.23 13.62 -3.10
N GLN A 54 -7.72 14.85 -3.14
CA GLN A 54 -9.03 15.20 -2.56
C GLN A 54 -10.20 14.41 -3.18
N ASN A 55 -10.09 14.01 -4.45
CA ASN A 55 -11.07 13.18 -5.17
C ASN A 55 -11.00 11.69 -4.81
N GLN A 56 -9.94 11.25 -4.14
CA GLN A 56 -9.73 9.86 -3.70
C GLN A 56 -9.80 9.72 -2.18
N GLU A 57 -9.54 10.77 -1.42
CA GLU A 57 -9.62 10.74 0.03
C GLU A 57 -11.07 10.58 0.50
N ILE A 58 -11.33 9.53 1.29
CA ILE A 58 -12.64 9.34 1.91
C ILE A 58 -12.77 10.31 3.09
N VAL A 59 -13.68 11.28 2.95
CA VAL A 59 -14.14 12.12 4.05
C VAL A 59 -15.39 11.49 4.64
N VAL A 60 -15.29 10.95 5.86
CA VAL A 60 -16.45 10.41 6.56
C VAL A 60 -17.04 11.52 7.43
N ASP A 61 -18.15 12.11 6.99
CA ASP A 61 -18.91 13.05 7.81
C ASP A 61 -19.45 12.34 9.07
N GLY A 62 -19.18 12.91 10.26
CA GLY A 62 -19.70 12.42 11.54
C GLY A 62 -18.72 11.65 12.44
N LEU A 63 -17.53 11.30 11.95
CA LEU A 63 -16.43 10.74 12.77
C LEU A 63 -15.32 11.78 12.92
N ARG A 64 -15.58 12.87 13.64
CA ARG A 64 -14.47 13.67 14.17
C ARG A 64 -13.74 12.76 15.17
N PRO A 65 -12.42 12.53 15.03
CA PRO A 65 -11.66 11.92 16.11
C PRO A 65 -11.84 12.83 17.33
N LYS A 66 -12.38 12.29 18.43
CA LYS A 66 -12.19 12.92 19.72
C LYS A 66 -10.70 12.79 20.02
N LEU A 67 -9.95 13.85 19.73
CA LEU A 67 -8.71 14.12 20.47
C LEU A 67 -9.12 14.57 21.88
#